data_AF-A0A962IGC8-F1
#
_entry.id   AF-A0A962IGC8-F1
#
_cell.length_a   1.000
_cell.length_b   1.000
_cell.length_c   1.000
_cell.angle_alpha   90.00
_cell.angle_beta   90.00
_cell.angle_gamma   90.00
#
_symmetry.space_group_name_H-M   'P 1'
#
loop_
_entity.id
_entity.type
_entity.pdbx_description
1 polymer ?
#
loop_
_entity_poly.entity_id
_entity_poly.type
_entity_poly.pdbx_seq_one_letter_code
_entity_poly.pdbx_strand_id
1 'polypeptide(L)'
;MLEVVKVNTADLQAGVYVSGLDRPWLEVPFPMQGFRVDGPEDIMRLQRYCQYVFIDTVKSAHQPPAAKHAVPRSRKSVQEIFPGRRLKKYQDSTGWTDEYPRAKAAVDELAETVGTIFDQVATGGALDVLKVRKSVDPMIDSITRNPDACIWLARMKQQDSY
;
A
#
# COMPACT_ATOMS: atom_id res chain seq x y z
N MET A 1 -10.74 17.36 17.06
CA MET A 1 -12.21 17.21 16.98
C MET A 1 -12.63 17.85 15.66
N LEU A 2 -13.41 17.17 14.82
CA LEU A 2 -13.85 17.74 13.55
C LEU A 2 -14.98 18.73 13.85
N GLU A 3 -14.80 20.01 13.53
CA GLU A 3 -15.86 21.00 13.61
C GLU A 3 -16.49 21.14 12.22
N VAL A 4 -17.67 20.54 12.06
CA VAL A 4 -18.34 20.45 10.77
C VAL A 4 -19.57 21.36 10.77
N VAL A 5 -19.66 22.25 9.79
CA VAL A 5 -20.78 23.19 9.60
C VAL A 5 -21.53 22.84 8.32
N LYS A 6 -22.86 22.74 8.40
CA LYS A 6 -23.73 22.56 7.23
C LYS A 6 -23.93 23.91 6.55
N VAL A 7 -23.60 23.99 5.27
CA VAL A 7 -23.71 25.22 4.46
C VAL A 7 -24.42 24.91 3.15
N ASN A 8 -25.28 25.82 2.70
CA ASN A 8 -25.94 25.72 1.40
C ASN A 8 -24.92 25.93 0.28
N THR A 9 -25.02 25.17 -0.81
CA THR A 9 -24.10 25.33 -1.95
C THR A 9 -24.21 26.72 -2.63
N ALA A 10 -25.32 27.43 -2.43
CA ALA A 10 -25.50 28.82 -2.86
C ALA A 10 -24.60 29.81 -2.09
N ASP A 11 -24.34 29.56 -0.81
CA ASP A 11 -23.57 30.44 0.08
C ASP A 11 -22.11 29.99 0.22
N LEU A 12 -21.69 29.02 -0.59
CA LEU A 12 -20.37 28.42 -0.51
C LEU A 12 -19.30 29.37 -1.08
N GLN A 13 -18.22 29.55 -0.34
CA GLN A 13 -17.08 30.38 -0.75
C GLN A 13 -15.87 29.52 -1.14
N ALA A 14 -15.05 30.02 -2.06
CA ALA A 14 -13.80 29.36 -2.42
C ALA A 14 -12.82 29.34 -1.22
N GLY A 15 -12.01 28.29 -1.13
CA GLY A 15 -11.01 28.09 -0.07
C GLY A 15 -11.48 27.23 1.11
N VAL A 16 -12.75 26.83 1.15
CA VAL A 16 -13.31 25.97 2.20
C VAL A 16 -13.06 24.48 1.92
N TYR A 17 -12.97 23.67 2.98
CA TYR A 17 -12.80 22.22 2.90
C TYR A 17 -14.15 21.53 3.10
N VAL A 18 -14.65 20.88 2.04
CA VAL A 18 -15.87 20.06 2.10
C VAL A 18 -15.50 18.67 2.61
N SER A 19 -16.04 18.30 3.77
CA SER A 19 -15.85 16.99 4.41
C SER A 19 -16.93 15.97 4.03
N GLY A 20 -18.10 16.44 3.62
CA GLY A 20 -19.25 15.60 3.29
C GLY A 20 -20.24 16.28 2.36
N LEU A 21 -20.96 15.47 1.60
CA LEU A 21 -21.99 15.89 0.65
C LEU A 21 -23.36 15.39 1.12
N ASP A 22 -24.43 15.99 0.60
CA ASP A 22 -25.82 15.56 0.83
C ASP A 22 -26.14 14.17 0.23
N ARG A 23 -25.28 13.67 -0.66
CA ARG A 23 -25.49 12.40 -1.39
C ARG A 23 -24.23 11.54 -1.45
N PRO A 24 -24.36 10.23 -1.74
CA PRO A 24 -23.21 9.33 -1.81
C PRO A 24 -22.14 9.80 -2.80
N TRP A 25 -20.87 9.72 -2.41
CA TRP A 25 -19.73 10.10 -3.25
C TRP A 25 -19.67 9.35 -4.59
N LEU A 26 -20.22 8.13 -4.65
CA LEU A 26 -20.31 7.32 -5.86
C LEU A 26 -21.24 7.90 -6.94
N GLU A 27 -22.14 8.81 -6.57
CA GLU A 27 -23.15 9.38 -7.47
C GLU A 27 -22.73 10.74 -8.06
N VAL A 28 -21.53 11.22 -7.70
CA VAL A 28 -21.09 12.58 -8.01
C VAL A 28 -19.65 12.60 -8.50
N PRO A 29 -19.30 13.50 -9.44
CA PRO A 29 -17.97 13.56 -10.02
C PRO A 29 -16.96 14.30 -9.11
N PHE A 30 -16.89 13.95 -7.83
CA PHE A 30 -15.96 14.53 -6.86
C PHE A 30 -14.90 13.52 -6.40
N PRO A 31 -13.70 13.98 -6.00
CA PRO A 31 -12.69 13.12 -5.39
C PRO A 31 -13.24 12.39 -4.16
N MET A 32 -12.83 11.14 -3.94
CA MET A 32 -13.34 10.36 -2.82
C MET A 32 -12.94 11.00 -1.47
N GLN A 33 -13.96 11.21 -0.63
CA GLN A 33 -13.87 11.60 0.78
C GLN A 33 -13.12 12.92 1.06
N GLY A 34 -13.72 14.01 0.60
CA GLY A 34 -13.45 15.37 1.06
C GLY A 34 -12.36 16.10 0.28
N PHE A 35 -12.65 17.35 -0.09
CA PHE A 35 -11.81 18.15 -0.98
C PHE A 35 -11.91 19.65 -0.65
N ARG A 36 -10.90 20.43 -1.07
CA ARG A 36 -10.95 21.90 -1.02
C ARG A 36 -11.64 22.43 -2.26
N VAL A 37 -12.44 23.46 -2.07
CA VAL A 37 -13.05 24.22 -3.17
C VAL A 37 -12.02 25.24 -3.64
N ASP A 38 -11.39 25.01 -4.79
CA ASP A 38 -10.27 25.85 -5.25
C ASP A 38 -10.76 27.09 -6.03
N GLY A 39 -11.94 27.01 -6.65
CA GLY A 39 -12.47 28.09 -7.46
C GLY A 39 -13.98 28.03 -7.75
N PRO A 40 -14.49 28.98 -8.54
CA PRO A 40 -15.92 29.10 -8.85
C PRO A 40 -16.47 27.90 -9.63
N GLU A 41 -15.65 27.25 -10.45
CA GLU A 41 -16.01 26.03 -11.19
C GLU A 41 -16.43 24.89 -10.25
N ASP A 42 -15.73 24.73 -9.12
CA ASP A 42 -16.05 23.68 -8.16
C ASP A 42 -17.35 23.99 -7.40
N ILE A 43 -17.62 25.27 -7.14
CA ILE A 43 -18.88 25.73 -6.54
C ILE A 43 -20.04 25.45 -7.50
N MET A 44 -19.88 25.77 -8.79
CA MET A 44 -20.91 25.50 -9.81
C MET A 44 -21.20 23.99 -9.94
N ARG A 45 -20.16 23.15 -9.89
CA ARG A 45 -20.32 21.69 -9.86
C ARG A 45 -21.08 21.26 -8.62
N LEU A 46 -20.72 21.77 -7.44
CA LEU A 46 -21.40 21.45 -6.18
C LEU A 46 -22.87 21.87 -6.21
N GLN A 47 -23.19 23.05 -6.75
CA GLN A 47 -24.56 23.54 -6.91
C GLN A 47 -25.40 22.67 -7.86
N ARG A 48 -24.77 22.06 -8.89
CA ARG A 48 -25.47 21.19 -9.84
C ARG A 48 -25.91 19.87 -9.22
N TYR A 49 -25.13 19.33 -8.28
CA TYR A 49 -25.35 17.99 -7.73
C TYR A 49 -25.82 17.99 -6.27
N CYS A 50 -25.56 19.03 -5.47
CA CYS A 50 -25.83 19.07 -4.04
C CYS A 50 -26.58 20.34 -3.63
N GLN A 51 -27.56 20.20 -2.73
CA GLN A 51 -28.25 21.36 -2.15
C GLN A 51 -27.46 21.94 -0.96
N TYR A 52 -26.80 21.09 -0.18
CA TYR A 52 -25.94 21.51 0.92
C TYR A 52 -24.71 20.62 1.04
N VAL A 53 -23.68 21.14 1.71
CA VAL A 53 -22.42 20.47 1.97
C VAL A 53 -21.99 20.67 3.42
N PHE A 54 -21.15 19.77 3.91
CA PHE A 54 -20.60 19.80 5.26
C PHE A 54 -19.15 20.28 5.21
N ILE A 55 -18.89 21.48 5.74
CA ILE A 55 -17.56 22.12 5.71
C ILE A 55 -16.83 21.86 7.03
N ASP A 56 -15.58 21.46 6.97
CA ASP A 56 -14.70 21.36 8.14
C ASP A 56 -14.01 22.71 8.39
N THR A 57 -14.38 23.44 9.44
CA THR A 57 -13.86 24.79 9.75
C THR A 57 -12.37 24.75 10.12
N VAL A 58 -11.94 23.69 10.82
CA VAL A 58 -10.54 23.50 11.22
C VAL A 58 -9.67 23.31 9.98
N LYS A 59 -10.06 22.43 9.04
CA LYS A 59 -9.31 22.22 7.79
C LYS A 59 -9.42 23.39 6.82
N SER A 60 -10.52 24.14 6.86
CA SER A 60 -10.70 25.36 6.06
C SER A 60 -9.76 26.48 6.51
N ALA A 61 -9.58 26.65 7.83
CA ALA A 61 -8.65 27.63 8.40
C ALA A 61 -7.18 27.31 8.10
N HIS A 62 -6.84 26.03 8.01
CA HIS A 62 -5.52 25.59 7.57
C HIS A 62 -5.40 25.72 6.06
N GLN A 63 -5.14 26.94 5.57
CA GLN A 63 -4.66 27.11 4.21
C GLN A 63 -3.33 26.34 4.11
N PRO A 64 -3.25 25.24 3.33
CA PRO A 64 -1.95 24.66 3.05
C PRO A 64 -1.11 25.79 2.48
N PRO A 65 0.15 25.99 2.93
CA PRO A 65 1.01 27.01 2.36
C PRO A 65 0.90 26.86 0.86
N ALA A 66 0.45 27.94 0.17
CA ALA A 66 0.16 27.93 -1.25
C ALA A 66 1.21 27.04 -1.90
N ALA A 67 0.79 25.92 -2.49
CA ALA A 67 1.69 24.94 -3.04
C ALA A 67 2.40 25.65 -4.20
N LYS A 68 3.44 26.42 -3.87
CA LYS A 68 4.41 27.00 -4.78
C LYS A 68 4.89 25.77 -5.51
N HIS A 69 4.40 25.60 -6.73
CA HIS A 69 4.71 24.56 -7.70
C HIS A 69 5.39 23.40 -7.03
N ALA A 70 4.66 22.33 -6.69
CA ALA A 70 5.23 21.10 -6.15
C ALA A 70 6.57 20.89 -6.83
N VAL A 71 7.64 21.30 -6.15
CA VAL A 71 8.98 21.26 -6.75
C VAL A 71 9.08 19.79 -7.02
N PRO A 72 9.29 19.34 -8.27
CA PRO A 72 9.44 17.94 -8.51
C PRO A 72 10.60 17.57 -7.61
N ARG A 73 10.28 16.94 -6.46
CA ARG A 73 11.30 16.46 -5.55
C ARG A 73 12.09 15.57 -6.47
N SER A 74 13.31 15.99 -6.79
CA SER A 74 14.24 15.17 -7.54
C SER A 74 14.18 13.83 -6.85
N ARG A 75 13.47 12.87 -7.47
CA ARG A 75 13.39 11.53 -6.93
C ARG A 75 14.81 11.09 -7.03
N LYS A 76 15.50 11.02 -5.89
CA LYS A 76 16.87 10.52 -5.84
C LYS A 76 16.89 9.27 -6.67
N SER A 77 17.76 9.25 -7.67
CA SER A 77 17.85 8.11 -8.56
C SER A 77 18.12 6.86 -7.71
N VAL A 78 17.66 5.69 -8.14
CA VAL A 78 17.89 4.45 -7.34
C VAL A 78 19.39 4.24 -7.11
N GLN A 79 20.23 4.74 -8.02
CA GLN A 79 21.69 4.81 -7.89
C GLN A 79 22.17 5.74 -6.76
N GLU A 80 21.53 6.88 -6.54
CA GLU A 80 21.83 7.81 -5.43
C GLU A 80 21.37 7.28 -4.07
N ILE A 81 20.30 6.48 -4.04
CA ILE A 81 19.80 5.85 -2.80
C ILE A 81 20.73 4.72 -2.36
N PHE A 82 21.32 3.99 -3.30
CA PHE A 82 22.21 2.85 -3.03
C PHE A 82 23.61 3.05 -3.63
N PRO A 83 24.41 4.03 -3.14
CA PRO A 83 25.74 4.26 -3.64
C PRO A 83 26.63 3.03 -3.44
N GLY A 84 27.38 2.65 -4.47
CA GLY A 84 28.31 1.51 -4.43
C GLY A 84 27.68 0.13 -4.52
N ARG A 85 26.35 0.00 -4.67
CA ARG A 85 25.69 -1.29 -4.90
C ARG A 85 25.33 -1.46 -6.38
N ARG A 86 25.77 -2.57 -6.99
CA ARG A 86 25.25 -3.01 -8.29
C ARG A 86 23.85 -3.57 -8.09
N LEU A 87 22.85 -2.75 -8.38
CA LEU A 87 21.45 -3.17 -8.34
C LEU A 87 21.20 -4.14 -9.49
N LYS A 88 21.03 -5.42 -9.16
CA LYS A 88 20.59 -6.44 -10.11
C LYS A 88 19.09 -6.25 -10.29
N LYS A 89 18.68 -5.82 -11.49
CA LYS A 89 17.26 -5.87 -11.86
C LYS A 89 16.91 -7.33 -12.08
N TYR A 90 16.13 -7.89 -11.16
CA TYR A 90 15.48 -9.16 -11.37
C TYR A 90 14.41 -8.92 -12.44
N GLN A 91 14.45 -9.72 -13.50
CA GLN A 91 13.35 -9.78 -14.45
C GLN A 91 12.47 -10.92 -14.00
N ASP A 92 11.20 -10.63 -13.75
CA ASP A 92 10.23 -11.67 -13.46
C ASP A 92 10.12 -12.58 -14.68
N SER A 93 10.65 -13.78 -14.56
CA SER A 93 10.58 -14.80 -15.61
C SER A 93 9.19 -15.42 -15.72
N THR A 94 8.40 -15.33 -14.65
CA THR A 94 7.09 -15.98 -14.48
C THR A 94 6.11 -15.02 -13.80
N GLY A 95 4.85 -15.04 -14.24
CA GLY A 95 3.79 -14.26 -13.60
C GLY A 95 3.48 -14.78 -12.19
N TRP A 96 2.96 -13.89 -11.33
CA TRP A 96 2.60 -14.22 -9.95
C TRP A 96 1.71 -15.46 -9.80
N THR A 97 0.75 -15.65 -10.71
CA THR A 97 -0.19 -16.79 -10.68
C THR A 97 0.51 -18.13 -10.79
N ASP A 98 1.60 -18.21 -11.54
CA ASP A 98 2.33 -19.45 -11.80
C ASP A 98 3.39 -19.71 -10.73
N GLU A 99 3.96 -18.65 -10.14
CA GLU A 99 4.99 -18.77 -9.11
C GLU A 99 4.38 -18.99 -7.72
N TYR A 100 3.21 -18.40 -7.42
CA TYR A 100 2.55 -18.53 -6.11
C TYR A 100 2.41 -19.98 -5.61
N PRO A 101 1.83 -20.93 -6.37
CA PRO A 101 1.69 -22.30 -5.89
C PRO A 101 3.04 -23.00 -5.65
N ARG A 102 4.06 -22.68 -6.46
CA ARG A 102 5.42 -23.23 -6.32
C ARG A 102 6.13 -22.67 -5.10
N ALA A 103 6.04 -21.36 -4.90
CA ALA A 103 6.61 -20.67 -3.76
C ALA A 103 5.94 -21.12 -2.45
N LYS A 104 4.62 -21.30 -2.45
CA LYS A 104 3.87 -21.84 -1.30
C LYS A 104 4.33 -23.25 -0.96
N ALA A 105 4.40 -24.16 -1.95
CA ALA A 105 4.87 -25.53 -1.72
C ALA A 105 6.31 -25.58 -1.16
N ALA A 106 7.22 -24.74 -1.67
CA ALA A 106 8.59 -24.64 -1.15
C ALA A 106 8.65 -24.12 0.29
N VAL A 107 7.79 -23.17 0.66
CA VAL A 107 7.68 -22.68 2.05
C VAL A 107 7.12 -23.76 2.97
N ASP A 108 6.09 -24.48 2.53
CA ASP A 108 5.45 -25.54 3.31
C ASP A 108 6.42 -26.71 3.56
N GLU A 109 7.15 -27.16 2.53
CA GLU A 109 8.19 -28.19 2.63
C GLU A 109 9.33 -27.78 3.59
N LEU A 110 9.75 -26.53 3.54
CA LEU A 110 10.77 -26.00 4.45
C LEU A 110 10.24 -25.94 5.89
N ALA A 111 8.99 -25.52 6.09
CA ALA A 111 8.38 -25.46 7.42
C ALA A 111 8.28 -26.86 8.06
N GLU A 112 7.87 -27.88 7.29
CA GLU A 112 7.87 -29.27 7.72
C GLU A 112 9.27 -29.75 8.07
N THR A 113 10.25 -29.50 7.18
CA THR A 113 11.63 -29.94 7.40
C THR A 113 12.24 -29.31 8.66
N VAL A 114 12.02 -28.01 8.87
CA VAL A 114 12.44 -27.31 10.09
C VAL A 114 11.75 -27.90 11.32
N GLY A 115 10.46 -28.22 11.26
CA GLY A 115 9.75 -28.94 12.33
C GLY A 115 10.43 -30.27 12.68
N THR A 116 10.70 -31.12 11.68
CA THR A 116 11.39 -32.41 11.91
C THR A 116 12.79 -32.24 12.51
N ILE A 117 13.50 -31.17 12.15
CA ILE A 117 14.81 -30.86 12.70
C ILE A 117 14.70 -30.48 14.17
N PHE A 118 13.73 -29.64 14.54
CA PHE A 118 13.51 -29.27 15.94
C PHE A 118 13.17 -30.50 16.78
N ASP A 119 12.32 -31.41 16.28
CA ASP A 119 11.98 -32.66 16.96
C ASP A 119 13.19 -33.60 17.10
N GLN A 120 14.02 -33.72 16.05
CA GLN A 120 15.25 -34.52 16.07
C GLN A 120 16.29 -33.96 17.04
N VAL A 121 16.47 -32.64 17.09
CA VAL A 121 17.39 -32.00 18.03
C VAL A 121 16.87 -32.12 19.47
N ALA A 122 15.56 -32.00 19.69
CA ALA A 122 14.94 -32.16 21.01
C ALA A 122 15.07 -33.59 21.56
N THR A 123 15.12 -34.60 20.67
CA THR A 123 15.32 -36.02 21.03
C THR A 123 16.80 -36.44 21.11
N GLY A 124 17.74 -35.51 20.92
CA GLY A 124 19.18 -35.76 21.00
C GLY A 124 19.80 -36.32 19.71
N GLY A 125 19.09 -36.25 18.59
CA GLY A 125 19.55 -36.66 17.27
C GLY A 125 20.57 -35.69 16.65
N ALA A 126 21.35 -36.18 15.69
CA ALA A 126 22.31 -35.39 14.94
C ALA A 126 21.64 -34.57 13.82
N LEU A 127 22.02 -33.31 13.68
CA LEU A 127 21.52 -32.41 12.64
C LEU A 127 22.08 -32.81 11.26
N ASP A 128 21.20 -33.15 10.32
CA ASP A 128 21.58 -33.39 8.92
C ASP A 128 21.57 -32.08 8.12
N VAL A 129 22.73 -31.42 8.08
CA VAL A 129 22.97 -30.18 7.34
C VAL A 129 22.71 -30.34 5.83
N LEU A 130 22.90 -31.53 5.26
CA LEU A 130 22.67 -31.78 3.83
C LEU A 130 21.17 -31.78 3.52
N LYS A 131 20.34 -32.33 4.42
CA LYS A 131 18.88 -32.30 4.31
C LYS A 131 18.32 -30.88 4.42
N VAL A 132 18.90 -30.06 5.31
CA VAL A 132 18.53 -28.63 5.43
C VAL A 132 18.85 -27.87 4.14
N ARG A 133 20.05 -28.07 3.58
CA ARG A 133 20.45 -27.36 2.37
C ARG A 133 19.53 -27.68 1.19
N LYS A 134 19.20 -28.97 1.00
CA LYS A 134 18.30 -29.41 -0.08
C LYS A 134 16.88 -28.85 0.04
N SER A 135 16.38 -28.65 1.26
CA SER A 135 15.03 -28.09 1.48
C SER A 135 14.96 -26.58 1.28
N VAL A 136 16.10 -25.88 1.30
CA VAL A 136 16.16 -24.42 1.08
C VAL A 136 16.35 -24.08 -0.40
N ASP A 137 16.96 -24.96 -1.21
CA ASP A 137 17.23 -24.74 -2.64
C ASP A 137 15.97 -24.31 -3.43
N PRO A 138 14.78 -24.96 -3.27
CA PRO A 138 13.56 -24.54 -3.97
C PRO A 138 13.10 -23.12 -3.63
N MET A 139 13.34 -22.68 -2.39
CA MET A 139 13.01 -21.33 -1.94
C MET A 139 13.96 -20.29 -2.55
N ILE A 140 15.26 -20.60 -2.63
CA ILE A 140 16.26 -19.74 -3.29
C ILE A 140 15.94 -19.62 -4.78
N ASP A 141 15.56 -20.73 -5.42
CA ASP A 141 15.17 -20.74 -6.82
C ASP A 141 13.88 -19.93 -7.07
N SER A 142 12.93 -19.95 -6.13
CA SER A 142 11.71 -19.14 -6.22
C SER A 142 11.99 -17.64 -6.03
N ILE A 143 12.82 -17.27 -5.06
CA ILE A 143 13.26 -15.88 -4.83
C ILE A 143 14.02 -15.32 -6.04
N THR A 144 14.81 -16.15 -6.70
CA THR A 144 15.55 -15.73 -7.91
C THR A 144 14.65 -15.59 -9.13
N ARG A 145 13.52 -16.32 -9.22
CA ARG A 145 12.52 -16.21 -10.28
C ARG A 145 11.56 -15.03 -10.10
N ASN A 146 11.10 -14.78 -8.87
CA ASN A 146 10.26 -13.65 -8.51
C ASN A 146 10.51 -13.22 -7.05
N PRO A 147 11.27 -12.12 -6.82
CA PRO A 147 11.61 -11.67 -5.46
C PRO A 147 10.40 -11.12 -4.69
N ASP A 148 9.38 -10.59 -5.38
CA ASP A 148 8.18 -10.04 -4.76
C ASP A 148 7.30 -11.15 -4.17
N ALA A 149 7.41 -12.37 -4.69
CA ALA A 149 6.51 -13.44 -4.30
C ALA A 149 6.65 -13.85 -2.83
N CYS A 150 7.88 -13.92 -2.32
CA CYS A 150 8.14 -14.25 -0.92
C CYS A 150 7.69 -13.14 0.05
N ILE A 151 7.74 -11.87 -0.36
CA ILE A 151 7.24 -10.75 0.46
C ILE A 151 5.73 -10.88 0.65
N TRP A 152 5.00 -11.25 -0.40
CA TRP A 152 3.56 -11.49 -0.32
C TRP A 152 3.21 -12.69 0.55
N LEU A 153 3.96 -13.79 0.44
CA LEU A 153 3.78 -14.96 1.32
C LEU A 153 4.03 -14.62 2.80
N ALA A 154 5.07 -13.83 3.10
CA ALA A 154 5.35 -13.39 4.46
C ALA A 154 4.22 -12.53 5.05
N ARG A 155 3.64 -11.63 4.24
CA ARG A 155 2.49 -10.80 4.64
C ARG A 155 1.22 -11.62 4.84
N MET A 156 0.93 -12.56 3.94
CA MET A 156 -0.23 -13.46 4.07
C MET A 156 -0.15 -14.29 5.36
N LYS A 157 1.02 -14.86 5.68
CA LYS A 157 1.20 -15.65 6.91
C LYS A 157 0.99 -14.83 8.19
N GLN A 158 1.41 -13.56 8.21
CA GLN A 158 1.12 -12.65 9.34
C GLN A 158 -0.37 -12.36 9.50
N GLN A 159 -1.12 -12.33 8.40
CA GLN A 159 -2.55 -12.03 8.40
C GLN A 159 -3.41 -13.26 8.75
N ASP A 160 -2.97 -14.46 8.37
CA ASP A 160 -3.59 -15.75 8.77
C ASP A 160 -3.32 -16.12 10.24
N SER A 161 -2.39 -15.44 10.90
CA SER A 161 -2.06 -15.67 12.33
C SER A 161 -2.97 -14.91 13.30
N TYR A 162 -4.12 -14.41 12.82
CA TYR A 162 -5.08 -13.58 13.58
C TYR A 162 -6.47 -14.21 13.64
#